data_AF-A0A929E8S0-F1
#
_entry.id   AF-A0A929E8S0-F1
#
_cell.length_a   1.000
_cell.length_b   1.000
_cell.length_c   1.000
_cell.angle_alpha   90.00
_cell.angle_beta   90.00
_cell.angle_gamma   90.00
#
_symmetry.space_group_name_H-M   'P 1'
#
loop_
_entity.id
_entity.type
_entity.pdbx_description
1 polymer ?
#
loop_
_entity_poly.entity_id
_entity_poly.type
_entity_poly.pdbx_seq_one_letter_code
_entity_poly.pdbx_strand_id
1 'polypeptide(L)' 'LSPTFQEDIPLQMYVFPVNRNAQLTDAFSKYLAVPEHPASLDPADIAARRETWINAWTELVLR' A
#
# COMPACT_ATOMS: atom_id res chain seq x y z
N LEU A 1 -11.53 8.30 -9.93
CA LEU A 1 -11.91 6.88 -9.71
C LEU A 1 -13.21 6.86 -8.90
N SER A 2 -14.25 6.17 -9.36
CA SER A 2 -15.55 6.15 -8.68
C SER A 2 -15.50 5.35 -7.38
N PRO A 3 -16.42 5.60 -6.42
CA PRO A 3 -16.56 4.77 -5.22
C PRO A 3 -16.76 3.29 -5.54
N THR A 4 -17.70 2.97 -6.45
CA THR A 4 -18.00 1.60 -6.86
C THR A 4 -16.78 0.84 -7.36
N PHE A 5 -15.95 1.46 -8.19
CA PHE A 5 -14.72 0.82 -8.65
C PHE A 5 -13.72 0.58 -7.50
N GLN A 6 -13.65 1.51 -6.55
CA GLN A 6 -12.74 1.41 -5.40
C GLN A 6 -13.20 0.38 -4.37
N GLU A 7 -14.51 0.09 -4.29
CA GLU A 7 -15.08 -0.96 -3.42
C GLU A 7 -14.71 -2.37 -3.88
N ASP A 8 -14.45 -2.56 -5.18
CA ASP A 8 -14.03 -3.84 -5.75
C ASP A 8 -12.52 -4.11 -5.59
N ILE A 9 -11.69 -3.06 -5.48
CA ILE A 9 -10.22 -3.17 -5.39
C ILE A 9 -9.75 -4.11 -4.25
N PRO A 10 -10.27 -4.05 -3.02
CA PRO A 10 -9.80 -4.89 -1.91
C PRO A 10 -9.87 -6.38 -2.20
N LEU A 11 -10.93 -6.84 -2.87
CA LEU A 11 -11.13 -8.27 -3.12
C LEU A 11 -10.39 -8.77 -4.37
N GLN A 12 -9.98 -7.87 -5.28
CA GLN A 12 -9.27 -8.23 -6.52
C GLN A 12 -7.76 -8.02 -6.43
N MET A 13 -7.34 -6.95 -5.76
CA MET A 13 -5.95 -6.50 -5.71
C MET A 13 -5.34 -6.61 -4.30
N TYR A 14 -6.15 -6.93 -3.28
CA TYR A 14 -5.70 -7.05 -1.89
C TYR A 14 -5.06 -5.77 -1.33
N VAL A 15 -5.56 -4.60 -1.75
CA VAL A 15 -5.10 -3.28 -1.28
C VAL A 15 -6.28 -2.42 -0.82
N PHE A 16 -6.00 -1.41 0.02
CA PHE A 16 -7.02 -0.45 0.45
C PHE A 16 -7.40 0.54 -0.67
N PRO A 17 -8.67 0.98 -0.72
CA PRO A 17 -9.08 2.07 -1.58
C PRO A 17 -8.49 3.39 -1.07
N VAL A 18 -8.14 4.28 -1.99
CA VAL A 18 -7.71 5.65 -1.67
C VAL A 18 -8.91 6.59 -1.50
N ASN A 19 -10.05 6.24 -2.09
CA ASN A 19 -11.29 6.99 -1.93
C ASN A 19 -11.90 6.69 -0.55
N ARG A 20 -11.98 7.71 0.31
CA ARG A 20 -12.52 7.59 1.68
C ARG A 20 -14.01 7.25 1.74
N ASN A 21 -14.74 7.42 0.63
CA ASN A 21 -16.16 7.08 0.54
C ASN A 21 -16.40 5.62 0.10
N ALA A 22 -15.35 4.88 -0.28
CA ALA A 22 -15.48 3.47 -0.62
C ALA A 22 -15.66 2.64 0.65
N GLN A 23 -16.66 1.75 0.65
CA GLN A 23 -16.90 0.86 1.78
C GLN A 23 -16.09 -0.43 1.65
N LEU A 24 -15.50 -0.88 2.75
CA LEU A 24 -14.84 -2.19 2.81
C LEU A 24 -15.88 -3.26 3.12
N THR A 25 -15.82 -4.37 2.40
CA THR A 25 -16.67 -5.53 2.68
C THR A 25 -16.21 -6.27 3.94
N ASP A 26 -17.14 -6.91 4.64
CA ASP A 26 -16.84 -7.73 5.83
C ASP A 26 -15.85 -8.85 5.53
N ALA A 27 -15.90 -9.40 4.31
CA ALA A 27 -14.98 -10.43 3.85
C ALA A 27 -13.52 -9.95 3.84
N PHE A 28 -13.28 -8.68 3.48
CA PHE A 28 -11.95 -8.08 3.51
C PHE A 28 -11.55 -7.69 4.94
N SER A 29 -12.44 -7.03 5.70
CA SER A 29 -12.13 -6.54 7.04
C SER A 29 -11.93 -7.64 8.09
N LYS A 30 -12.59 -8.80 7.93
CA LYS A 30 -12.49 -9.93 8.87
C LYS A 30 -11.05 -10.42 9.11
N TYR A 31 -10.19 -10.32 8.10
CA TYR A 31 -8.82 -10.84 8.16
C TYR A 31 -7.77 -9.73 8.07
N LEU A 32 -8.19 -8.46 8.16
CA LEU A 32 -7.27 -7.34 8.16
C LEU A 32 -6.58 -7.21 9.51
N ALA A 33 -5.25 -7.23 9.49
CA ALA A 33 -4.42 -6.79 10.60
C ALA A 33 -3.87 -5.39 10.29
N VAL A 34 -4.55 -4.35 10.77
CA VAL A 34 -4.09 -2.96 10.59
C VAL A 34 -3.13 -2.62 11.73
N PRO A 35 -1.87 -2.27 11.45
CA PRO A 35 -0.93 -1.83 12.48
C PRO A 35 -1.44 -0.57 13.18
N GLU A 36 -1.29 -0.48 14.51
CA GLU A 36 -1.62 0.74 15.26
C GLU A 36 -0.77 1.93 14.82
N HIS A 37 0.49 1.66 14.44
CA HIS A 37 1.47 2.65 14.03
C HIS A 37 2.11 2.25 12.69
N PRO A 38 1.41 2.48 11.56
CA PRO A 38 1.97 2.21 10.25
C PRO A 38 3.14 3.16 9.97
N ALA A 39 4.25 2.62 9.49
CA ALA A 39 5.34 3.45 8.98
C ALA A 39 4.83 4.26 7.77
N SER A 40 5.21 5.53 7.72
CA SER A 40 4.87 6.43 6.63
C SER A 40 6.12 7.19 6.20
N LEU A 41 6.20 7.49 4.90
CA LEU A 41 7.27 8.25 4.28
C LEU A 41 6.66 9.10 3.17
N ASP A 42 7.17 10.32 2.98
CA ASP A 42 6.70 11.20 1.91
C ASP A 42 6.96 10.57 0.54
N PRO A 43 5.97 10.48 -0.37
CA PRO A 43 6.17 9.98 -1.72
C PRO A 43 7.29 10.69 -2.49
N ALA A 44 7.53 11.99 -2.24
CA ALA A 44 8.60 12.75 -2.87
C ALA A 44 9.98 12.25 -2.40
N ASP A 45 10.13 11.92 -1.12
CA ASP A 45 11.36 11.33 -0.58
C ASP A 45 11.61 9.94 -1.18
N ILE A 46 10.56 9.14 -1.34
CA ILE A 46 10.64 7.84 -2.02
C ILE A 46 11.14 8.04 -3.44
N ALA A 47 10.52 8.93 -4.21
CA ALA A 47 10.90 9.19 -5.60
C ALA A 47 12.36 9.66 -5.73
N ALA A 48 12.82 10.54 -4.83
CA ALA A 48 14.18 11.07 -4.85
C ALA A 48 15.25 10.03 -4.47
N ARG A 49 14.92 9.05 -3.62
CA ARG A 49 15.90 8.12 -3.02
C ARG A 49 15.81 6.68 -3.50
N ARG A 50 14.75 6.32 -4.25
CA ARG A 50 14.45 4.96 -4.71
C ARG A 50 15.67 4.23 -5.29
N GLU A 51 16.36 4.85 -6.24
CA GLU A 51 17.50 4.22 -6.93
C GLU A 51 18.65 3.89 -5.96
N THR A 52 18.97 4.83 -5.07
CA THR A 52 20.02 4.64 -4.06
C THR A 52 19.67 3.46 -3.13
N TRP A 53 18.43 3.35 -2.68
CA TRP A 53 18.01 2.27 -1.78
C TRP A 53 18.02 0.90 -2.46
N ILE A 54 17.55 0.82 -3.71
CA ILE A 54 17.56 -0.43 -4.48
C ILE A 54 19.00 -0.91 -4.70
N ASN A 55 19.91 -0.01 -5.06
CA ASN A 55 21.33 -0.35 -5.27
C ASN A 55 21.98 -0.84 -3.96
N ALA A 56 21.79 -0.10 -2.86
CA ALA A 56 22.35 -0.46 -1.57
C ALA A 56 21.87 -1.84 -1.08
N TRP A 57 20.58 -2.14 -1.25
CA TRP A 57 20.03 -3.46 -0.91
C TRP A 57 20.61 -4.57 -1.77
N THR A 58 20.72 -4.33 -3.08
CA THR A 58 21.27 -5.30 -4.04
C THR A 58 22.72 -5.64 -3.73
N GLU A 59 23.54 -4.63 -3.40
CA GLU A 59 24.93 -4.83 -2.99
C GLU A 59 25.05 -5.60 -1.67
N LEU A 60 24.15 -5.37 -0.72
CA LEU A 60 24.19 -6.03 0.58
C LEU A 60 23.78 -7.52 0.52
N VAL A 61 22.79 -7.86 -0.32
CA VAL A 61 22.14 -9.18 -0.28
C VAL A 61 22.56 -10.10 -1.42
N LEU A 62 22.86 -9.56 -2.60
CA LEU A 62 23.05 -10.35 -3.82
C LEU A 62 24.49 -10.36 -4.34
N ARG A 63 25.38 -9.53 -3.80
CA ARG A 63 26.79 -9.44 -4.18
C ARG A 63 27.67 -9.74 -2.98
#